data_AF-A0A6M3LTM4-F1
#
_entry.id   AF-A0A6M3LTM4-F1
#
_cell.length_a   1.000
_cell.length_b   1.000
_cell.length_c   1.000
_cell.angle_alpha   90.00
_cell.angle_beta   90.00
_cell.angle_gamma   90.00
#
_symmetry.space_group_name_H-M   'P 1'
#
loop_
_entity.id
_entity.type
_entity.pdbx_description
1 polymer ?
#
loop_
_entity_poly.entity_id
_entity_poly.type
_entity_poly.pdbx_seq_one_letter_code
_entity_poly.pdbx_strand_id
1 'polypeptide(L)'
;MIEIGTSFLFEDEPCFCLTEDDLVIDRKRRRYRSYTVVRGDNLATFREDLGDSRWFKTDPIRIIGGVRDPVTQKLYIEETVGSLLDIALTMRAKPSFNKSELVGIDIA
;
A
#
# COMPACT_ATOMS: atom_id res chain seq x y z
N MET A 1 9.63 13.13 11.11
CA MET A 1 8.89 13.17 9.83
C MET A 1 7.45 13.42 10.22
N ILE A 2 6.87 14.53 9.79
CA ILE A 2 5.47 14.87 10.09
C ILE A 2 4.67 14.40 8.88
N GLU A 3 3.77 13.45 9.08
CA GLU A 3 2.79 13.07 8.05
C GLU A 3 1.61 14.01 8.17
N ILE A 4 1.33 14.75 7.09
CA ILE A 4 0.19 15.65 7.01
C ILE A 4 -0.94 14.92 6.28
N GLY A 5 -2.14 14.91 6.85
CA GLY A 5 -3.31 14.36 6.16
C GLY A 5 -3.65 15.18 4.92
N THR A 6 -3.95 14.52 3.80
CA THR A 6 -4.50 15.14 2.58
C THR A 6 -5.87 14.57 2.24
N SER A 7 -6.70 15.35 1.55
CA SER A 7 -8.05 14.98 1.10
C SER A 7 -8.15 14.68 -0.40
N PHE A 8 -7.06 14.83 -1.15
CA PHE A 8 -7.03 14.55 -2.58
C PHE A 8 -5.72 13.85 -2.96
N LEU A 9 -5.77 13.13 -4.10
CA LEU A 9 -4.65 12.50 -4.77
C LEU A 9 -4.70 12.77 -6.27
N PHE A 10 -3.55 12.77 -6.92
CA PHE A 10 -3.41 12.77 -8.38
C PHE A 10 -2.69 11.49 -8.82
N GLU A 11 -3.13 10.87 -9.91
CA GLU A 11 -2.58 9.57 -10.35
C GLU A 11 -1.10 9.64 -10.73
N ASP A 12 -0.65 10.79 -11.23
CA ASP A 12 0.72 11.04 -11.66
C ASP A 12 1.65 11.52 -10.54
N GLU A 13 1.15 11.71 -9.31
CA GLU A 13 1.99 12.20 -8.22
C GLU A 13 2.94 11.11 -7.69
N PRO A 14 4.18 11.46 -7.32
CA PRO A 14 5.13 10.52 -6.72
C PRO A 14 4.58 9.89 -5.44
N CYS A 15 4.54 8.56 -5.40
CA CYS A 15 4.00 7.80 -4.28
C CYS A 15 5.09 6.96 -3.61
N PHE A 16 5.37 7.26 -2.36
CA PHE A 16 6.38 6.57 -1.57
C PHE A 16 5.91 5.16 -1.17
N CYS A 17 4.63 4.99 -0.83
CA CYS A 17 4.06 3.67 -0.57
C CYS A 17 2.52 3.68 -0.63
N LEU A 18 1.98 2.49 -0.87
CA LEU A 18 0.56 2.17 -0.73
C LEU A 18 0.44 1.05 0.31
N THR A 19 -0.35 1.29 1.35
CA THR A 19 -0.68 0.25 2.35
C THR A 19 -2.17 0.06 2.48
N GLU A 20 -2.58 -1.17 2.70
CA GLU A 20 -3.90 -1.50 3.19
C GLU A 20 -3.77 -2.07 4.59
N ASP A 21 -4.68 -1.66 5.47
CA ASP A 21 -4.71 -2.10 6.86
C ASP A 21 -6.16 -2.35 7.26
N ASP A 22 -6.38 -3.43 8.00
CA ASP A 22 -7.68 -3.70 8.61
C ASP A 22 -7.73 -3.07 10.01
N LEU A 23 -8.66 -2.14 10.22
CA LEU A 23 -8.87 -1.48 11.50
C LEU A 23 -10.24 -1.86 12.08
N VAL A 24 -10.29 -2.07 13.39
CA VAL A 24 -11.55 -2.30 14.11
C VAL A 24 -12.03 -0.98 14.70
N ILE A 25 -13.13 -0.46 14.18
CA ILE A 25 -13.80 0.76 14.67
C ILE A 25 -15.25 0.40 14.98
N ASP A 26 -15.71 0.71 16.20
CA ASP A 26 -17.08 0.39 16.66
C ASP A 26 -17.48 -1.08 16.44
N ARG A 27 -16.55 -2.01 16.74
CA ARG A 27 -16.68 -3.47 16.53
C ARG A 27 -16.85 -3.90 15.07
N LYS A 28 -16.68 -2.99 14.11
CA LYS A 28 -16.65 -3.30 12.67
C LYS A 28 -15.21 -3.29 12.18
N ARG A 29 -14.77 -4.40 11.61
CA ARG A 29 -13.47 -4.49 10.94
C ARG A 29 -13.62 -3.93 9.52
N ARG A 30 -12.89 -2.87 9.20
CA ARG A 30 -12.93 -2.17 7.91
C ARG A 30 -11.53 -2.12 7.31
N ARG A 31 -11.45 -2.23 5.99
CA ARG A 31 -10.18 -2.11 5.28
C ARG A 31 -9.97 -0.68 4.84
N TYR A 32 -8.84 -0.11 5.23
CA TYR A 32 -8.41 1.21 4.79
C TYR A 32 -7.25 1.07 3.84
N ARG A 33 -7.17 1.96 2.85
CA ARG A 33 -6.02 2.12 1.97
C ARG A 33 -5.41 3.48 2.20
N SER A 34 -4.12 3.51 2.49
CA SER A 34 -3.35 4.73 2.68
C SER A 34 -2.34 4.87 1.56
N TYR A 35 -2.22 6.08 1.03
CA TYR A 35 -1.21 6.46 0.04
C TYR A 35 -0.31 7.51 0.69
N THR A 36 0.99 7.27 0.71
CA THR A 36 1.97 8.24 1.19
C THR A 36 2.63 8.88 -0.02
N VAL A 37 2.32 10.14 -0.29
CA VAL A 37 2.79 10.90 -1.45
C VAL A 37 3.77 11.99 -1.03
N VAL A 38 4.59 12.46 -1.97
CA VAL A 38 5.55 13.53 -1.72
C VAL A 38 5.07 14.83 -2.33
N ARG A 39 4.95 15.86 -1.49
CA ARG A 39 4.53 17.21 -1.90
C ARG A 39 5.49 18.24 -1.34
N GLY A 40 6.32 18.80 -2.22
CA GLY A 40 7.50 19.55 -1.79
C GLY A 40 8.43 18.65 -0.97
N ASP A 41 8.88 19.13 0.19
CA ASP A 41 9.76 18.38 1.09
C ASP A 41 9.01 17.56 2.15
N ASN A 42 7.69 17.38 2.00
CA ASN A 42 6.85 16.72 3.00
C ASN A 42 6.19 15.44 2.46
N LEU A 43 5.98 14.49 3.37
CA LEU A 43 5.09 13.35 3.13
C LEU A 43 3.66 13.75 3.50
N ALA A 44 2.74 13.50 2.58
CA ALA A 44 1.32 13.62 2.82
C ALA A 44 0.65 12.26 2.71
N THR A 45 -0.26 11.96 3.63
CA THR A 45 -0.97 10.67 3.65
C THR A 45 -2.43 10.91 3.30
N PHE A 46 -2.89 10.30 2.21
CA PHE A 46 -4.32 10.18 1.91
C PHE A 46 -4.81 8.84 2.43
N ARG A 47 -6.00 8.79 3.01
CA ARG A 47 -6.62 7.54 3.46
C ARG A 47 -8.04 7.39 2.93
N GLU A 48 -8.30 6.23 2.35
CA GLU A 48 -9.56 5.81 1.79
C GLU A 48 -10.13 4.64 2.60
N ASP A 49 -11.43 4.63 2.85
CA ASP A 49 -12.15 3.49 3.43
C ASP A 49 -12.69 2.60 2.31
N LEU A 50 -12.21 1.36 2.22
CA LEU A 50 -12.61 0.42 1.17
C LEU A 50 -13.84 -0.41 1.55
N GLY A 51 -14.34 -0.31 2.78
CA GLY A 51 -15.50 -1.06 3.25
C GLY A 51 -15.18 -2.16 4.25
N ASP A 52 -16.13 -3.10 4.40
CA ASP A 52 -16.02 -4.20 5.36
C ASP A 52 -14.89 -5.16 4.96
N SER A 53 -13.98 -5.44 5.89
CA SER A 53 -12.80 -6.27 5.61
C SER A 53 -13.18 -7.69 5.18
N ARG A 54 -14.37 -8.19 5.54
CA ARG A 54 -14.85 -9.54 5.21
C ARG A 54 -15.11 -9.73 3.70
N TRP A 55 -15.23 -8.66 2.94
CA TRP A 55 -15.41 -8.73 1.48
C TRP A 55 -14.09 -8.92 0.73
N PHE A 56 -12.95 -8.72 1.38
CA PHE A 56 -11.64 -8.89 0.78
C PHE A 56 -11.17 -10.33 0.99
N LYS A 57 -10.94 -11.04 -0.12
CA LYS A 57 -10.38 -12.40 -0.12
C LYS A 57 -8.86 -12.42 0.05
N THR A 58 -8.21 -11.29 -0.19
CA THR A 58 -6.77 -11.14 -0.07
C THR A 58 -6.39 -10.54 1.28
N ASP A 59 -5.19 -10.87 1.75
CA ASP A 59 -4.57 -10.18 2.87
C ASP A 59 -4.38 -8.68 2.54
N PRO A 60 -4.26 -7.82 3.57
CA PRO A 60 -3.92 -6.42 3.35
C PRO A 60 -2.61 -6.28 2.57
N ILE A 61 -2.62 -5.39 1.59
CA ILE A 61 -1.53 -5.20 0.63
C ILE A 61 -0.56 -4.12 1.15
N ARG A 62 0.74 -4.34 0.98
CA ARG A 62 1.76 -3.30 1.16
C ARG A 62 2.66 -3.28 -0.06
N ILE A 63 2.77 -2.12 -0.69
CA ILE A 63 3.62 -1.88 -1.86
C ILE A 63 4.52 -0.69 -1.56
N ILE A 64 5.83 -0.87 -1.78
CA ILE A 64 6.83 0.17 -1.60
C ILE A 64 7.08 0.80 -2.98
N GLY A 65 6.83 2.10 -3.10
CA GLY A 65 7.05 2.87 -4.33
C GLY A 65 8.32 3.72 -4.31
N GLY A 66 8.98 3.78 -3.15
CA GLY A 66 10.25 4.48 -3.00
C GLY A 66 11.07 3.97 -1.82
N VAL A 67 12.35 4.30 -1.83
CA VAL A 67 13.33 3.93 -0.82
C VAL A 67 13.96 5.19 -0.24
N ARG A 68 14.21 5.17 1.07
CA ARG A 68 14.99 6.19 1.74
C ARG A 68 16.42 5.70 1.90
N ASP A 69 17.37 6.47 1.38
CA ASP A 69 18.78 6.21 1.65
C ASP A 69 19.09 6.51 3.12
N PRO A 70 19.56 5.52 3.90
CA PRO A 70 19.81 5.71 5.32
C PRO A 70 20.99 6.65 5.61
N VAL A 71 21.91 6.84 4.66
CA VAL A 71 23.09 7.70 4.82
C VAL A 71 22.76 9.14 4.45
N THR A 72 22.25 9.36 3.24
CA THR A 72 21.97 10.73 2.76
C THR A 72 20.60 11.24 3.20
N GLN A 73 19.75 10.37 3.75
CA GLN A 73 18.35 10.64 4.13
C GLN A 73 17.45 11.06 2.96
N LYS A 74 17.95 10.99 1.71
CA LYS A 74 17.21 11.31 0.48
C LYS A 74 16.19 10.22 0.17
N LEU A 75 15.05 10.64 -0.37
CA LEU A 75 14.01 9.76 -0.88
C LEU A 75 14.21 9.57 -2.38
N TYR A 76 14.23 8.32 -2.81
CA TYR A 76 14.18 7.92 -4.21
C TYR A 76 12.82 7.30 -4.44
N ILE A 77 12.03 7.86 -5.35
CA ILE A 77 10.67 7.40 -5.64
C ILE A 77 10.62 7.08 -7.12
N GLU A 78 10.24 5.85 -7.41
CA GLU A 78 10.21 5.31 -8.76
C GLU A 78 8.76 5.15 -9.26
N GLU A 79 7.80 5.18 -8.33
CA GLU A 79 6.40 4.89 -8.61
C GLU A 79 5.48 6.10 -8.41
N THR A 80 4.38 6.11 -9.17
CA THR A 80 3.28 7.06 -9.00
C THR A 80 2.11 6.42 -8.26
N VAL A 81 1.15 7.24 -7.83
CA VAL A 81 -0.11 6.75 -7.22
C VAL A 81 -0.82 5.77 -8.14
N GLY A 82 -0.94 6.10 -9.44
CA GLY A 82 -1.58 5.25 -10.44
C GLY A 82 -0.88 3.89 -10.59
N SER A 83 0.45 3.89 -10.68
CA SER A 83 1.22 2.63 -10.79
C SER A 83 1.02 1.73 -9.56
N LEU A 84 1.11 2.30 -8.36
CA LEU A 84 0.89 1.53 -7.13
C LEU A 84 -0.55 1.00 -7.03
N LEU A 85 -1.54 1.77 -7.49
CA LEU A 85 -2.93 1.34 -7.55
C LEU A 85 -3.10 0.15 -8.52
N ASP A 86 -2.50 0.20 -9.70
CA ASP A 86 -2.53 -0.88 -10.69
C ASP A 86 -1.89 -2.16 -10.15
N ILE A 87 -0.76 -2.04 -9.44
CA ILE A 87 -0.11 -3.16 -8.75
C ILE A 87 -1.05 -3.73 -7.69
N ALA A 88 -1.70 -2.89 -6.87
CA ALA A 88 -2.63 -3.34 -5.83
C ALA A 88 -3.84 -4.08 -6.43
N LEU A 89 -4.40 -3.57 -7.53
CA LEU A 89 -5.50 -4.23 -8.26
C LEU A 89 -5.05 -5.59 -8.81
N THR A 90 -3.85 -5.66 -9.38
CA THR A 90 -3.27 -6.90 -9.89
C THR A 90 -3.03 -7.91 -8.77
N MET A 91 -2.50 -7.48 -7.62
CA MET A 91 -2.31 -8.34 -6.44
C MET A 91 -3.64 -8.87 -5.92
N ARG A 92 -4.70 -8.06 -5.97
CA ARG A 92 -6.05 -8.46 -5.54
C ARG A 92 -6.71 -9.45 -6.49
N ALA A 93 -6.43 -9.36 -7.78
CA ALA A 93 -6.95 -10.27 -8.80
C ALA A 93 -6.24 -11.63 -8.80
N LYS A 94 -5.01 -11.70 -8.29
CA LYS A 94 -4.26 -12.96 -8.20
C LYS A 94 -4.83 -13.85 -7.09
N PRO A 95 -5.01 -15.16 -7.33
CA PRO A 95 -5.41 -16.09 -6.29
C PRO A 95 -4.37 -16.09 -5.16
N SER A 96 -4.83 -16.11 -3.92
CA SER A 96 -3.97 -16.28 -2.76
C SER A 96 -3.21 -17.60 -2.90
N PHE A 97 -1.89 -17.54 -2.85
CA PHE A 97 -1.03 -18.72 -2.94
C PHE A 97 -1.44 -19.76 -1.89
N ASN A 98 -1.66 -21.01 -2.30
CA ASN A 98 -1.98 -22.07 -1.36
C ASN A 98 -0.68 -22.62 -0.75
N LYS A 99 -0.44 -22.35 0.55
CA LYS A 99 0.78 -22.78 1.25
C LYS A 99 1.10 -24.27 1.10
N SER A 100 0.10 -25.15 0.89
CA SER A 100 0.35 -26.57 0.64
C SER A 100 1.09 -26.86 -0.67
N GLU A 101 1.10 -25.92 -1.62
CA GLU A 101 1.84 -26.03 -2.89
C GLU A 101 3.34 -25.75 -2.73
N LEU A 102 3.81 -25.18 -1.61
CA LEU A 102 5.24 -24.96 -1.33
C LEU A 102 5.93 -26.16 -0.68
N VAL A 103 5.17 -27.11 -0.13
CA VAL A 103 5.72 -28.21 0.68
C VAL A 103 6.42 -29.28 -0.19
N GLY A 104 6.36 -29.16 -1.53
CA GLY A 104 7.00 -30.07 -2.48
C GLY A 104 8.19 -29.50 -3.25
N ILE A 105 8.64 -28.27 -2.95
CA ILE A 105 9.85 -27.72 -3.59
C ILE A 105 11.05 -28.14 -2.76
N ASP A 106 11.55 -29.35 -3.03
CA ASP A 106 12.91 -29.72 -2.65
C ASP A 106 13.86 -28.76 -3.35
N ILE A 107 14.55 -27.94 -2.55
CA ILE A 107 15.65 -27.10 -3.03
C ILE A 107 16.82 -28.07 -3.25
N ALA A 108 16.98 -28.51 -4.50
CA ALA A 108 18.16 -29.25 -4.96
C ALA A 108 19.39 -28.34 -5.06
#